data_AF-A0A1F2F4N0-F1
#
_entry.id   AF-A0A1F2F4N0-F1
#
_cell.length_a   1.000
_cell.length_b   1.000
_cell.length_c   1.000
_cell.angle_alpha   90.00
_cell.angle_beta   90.00
_cell.angle_gamma   90.00
#
_symmetry.space_group_name_H-M   'P 1'
#
loop_
_entity.id
_entity.type
_entity.pdbx_description
1 polymer ?
#
loop_
_entity_poly.entity_id
_entity_poly.type
_entity_poly.pdbx_seq_one_letter_code
_entity_poly.pdbx_strand_id
1 'polypeptide(L)'
;MKMGPSLRRVLVNAAGTKLTPNRLRHLLNAWPPLIAMGIRITHIADDWSRGHLELRLNRLNANMHGAAFGGTLFSMTDVLFGTLVMQRLGVDRYEAWTRTGSFEYIRPGRRGAYLDVEASDELIEQILAETEGGFSTVVPYTSVIRDKDGGIVGIGQQDLYVRRRGVGKPPPNPAQIEHVAGENLIAAGRTLARLGLRGAEHRELLTEHERMARRCVRPEARAVAWLDGVLEYGAVTLDDYRAAGLPDVVIEALTSDNPGSAAMSLRAEVIDARESLGKY
;
A
#
# COMPACT_ATOMS: atom_id res chain seq x y z
N MET A 1 -30.45 4.36 -16.01
CA MET A 1 -29.10 3.82 -16.33
C MET A 1 -29.13 2.31 -16.08
N LYS A 2 -29.01 1.48 -17.12
CA LYS A 2 -29.13 0.02 -17.01
C LYS A 2 -27.93 -0.54 -16.24
N MET A 3 -28.19 -1.13 -15.08
CA MET A 3 -27.20 -1.88 -14.30
C MET A 3 -26.70 -3.06 -15.15
N GLY A 4 -25.40 -3.09 -15.44
CA GLY A 4 -24.75 -4.23 -16.10
C GLY A 4 -24.88 -5.52 -15.27
N PRO A 5 -24.58 -6.68 -15.87
CA PRO A 5 -24.71 -7.98 -15.20
C PRO A 5 -23.72 -8.03 -14.03
N SER A 6 -24.22 -7.86 -12.81
CA SER A 6 -23.38 -7.98 -11.62
C SER A 6 -23.37 -9.44 -11.18
N LEU A 7 -22.18 -10.04 -11.20
CA LEU A 7 -21.85 -11.27 -10.45
C LEU A 7 -22.39 -11.20 -9.02
N ARG A 8 -22.47 -9.98 -8.48
CA ARG A 8 -23.06 -9.63 -7.19
C ARG A 8 -24.50 -10.13 -7.04
N ARG A 9 -25.39 -10.05 -8.04
CA ARG A 9 -26.79 -10.48 -7.87
C ARG A 9 -26.95 -12.00 -7.86
N VAL A 10 -26.07 -12.73 -8.55
CA VAL A 10 -26.03 -14.21 -8.53
C VAL A 10 -25.40 -14.71 -7.24
N LEU A 11 -24.36 -14.04 -6.73
CA LEU A 11 -23.70 -14.39 -5.46
C LEU A 11 -24.51 -13.95 -4.22
N VAL A 12 -25.25 -12.84 -4.30
CA VAL A 12 -26.07 -12.31 -3.20
C VAL A 12 -27.42 -13.04 -3.07
N ASN A 13 -27.97 -13.61 -4.15
CA ASN A 13 -29.22 -14.39 -4.07
C ASN A 13 -29.03 -15.85 -3.62
N ALA A 14 -27.80 -16.33 -3.47
CA ALA A 14 -27.48 -17.59 -2.78
C ALA A 14 -27.35 -17.37 -1.25
N ALA A 15 -28.19 -16.48 -0.70
CA ALA A 15 -28.17 -16.08 0.70
C ALA A 15 -28.75 -17.18 1.60
N GLY A 16 -27.87 -17.68 2.47
CA GLY A 16 -28.20 -18.59 3.56
C GLY A 16 -26.95 -19.20 4.21
N THR A 17 -25.83 -19.27 3.49
CA THR A 17 -24.56 -19.72 4.06
C THR A 17 -23.54 -18.59 4.08
N LYS A 18 -22.99 -18.27 5.26
CA LYS A 18 -21.80 -17.40 5.38
C LYS A 18 -20.74 -17.90 4.40
N LEU A 19 -20.25 -17.03 3.52
CA LEU A 19 -19.16 -17.37 2.61
C LEU A 19 -17.94 -17.67 3.47
N THR A 20 -17.38 -18.88 3.38
CA THR A 20 -16.16 -19.23 4.13
C THR A 20 -14.92 -18.78 3.36
N PRO A 21 -13.79 -18.51 4.04
CA PRO A 21 -12.51 -18.21 3.40
C PRO A 21 -12.13 -19.20 2.30
N ASN A 22 -12.27 -20.50 2.57
CA ASN A 22 -11.96 -21.52 1.57
C ASN A 22 -12.89 -21.46 0.35
N ARG A 23 -14.20 -21.19 0.54
CA ARG A 23 -15.14 -21.03 -0.59
C ARG A 23 -14.78 -19.80 -1.44
N LEU A 24 -14.49 -18.67 -0.80
CA LEU A 24 -14.05 -17.47 -1.52
C LEU A 24 -12.76 -17.75 -2.32
N ARG A 25 -11.78 -18.41 -1.70
CA ARG A 25 -10.52 -18.79 -2.35
C ARG A 25 -10.77 -19.58 -3.63
N HIS A 26 -11.66 -20.58 -3.60
CA HIS A 26 -11.99 -21.36 -4.79
C HIS A 26 -12.74 -20.54 -5.85
N LEU A 27 -13.67 -19.67 -5.44
CA LEU A 27 -14.38 -18.78 -6.37
C LEU A 27 -13.43 -17.80 -7.08
N LEU A 28 -12.53 -17.15 -6.33
CA LEU A 28 -11.56 -16.22 -6.89
C LEU A 28 -10.56 -16.95 -7.80
N ASN A 29 -10.06 -18.12 -7.41
CA ASN A 29 -9.18 -18.93 -8.26
C ASN A 29 -9.87 -19.46 -9.54
N ALA A 30 -11.20 -19.54 -9.56
CA ALA A 30 -11.98 -19.89 -10.74
C ALA A 30 -12.38 -18.66 -11.58
N TRP A 31 -12.09 -17.44 -11.11
CA TRP A 31 -12.49 -16.21 -11.78
C TRP A 31 -11.58 -15.94 -13.00
N PRO A 32 -12.12 -15.78 -14.23
CA PRO A 32 -11.30 -15.67 -15.44
C PRO A 32 -10.19 -14.62 -15.42
N PRO A 33 -10.37 -13.42 -14.83
CA PRO A 33 -9.28 -12.45 -14.72
C PRO A 33 -8.05 -12.98 -13.98
N LEU A 34 -8.23 -13.66 -12.83
CA LEU A 34 -7.09 -14.20 -12.06
C LEU A 34 -6.41 -15.34 -12.81
N ILE A 35 -7.19 -16.20 -13.46
CA ILE A 35 -6.68 -17.30 -14.28
C ILE A 35 -5.81 -16.75 -15.42
N ALA A 36 -6.32 -15.77 -16.18
CA ALA A 36 -5.60 -15.17 -17.30
C ALA A 36 -4.30 -14.50 -16.84
N MET A 37 -4.32 -13.87 -15.66
CA MET A 37 -3.15 -13.26 -15.05
C MET A 37 -2.22 -14.27 -14.36
N GLY A 38 -2.61 -15.53 -14.20
CA GLY A 38 -1.85 -16.53 -13.45
C GLY A 38 -1.70 -16.23 -11.96
N ILE A 39 -2.61 -15.43 -11.39
CA ILE A 39 -2.68 -15.12 -9.96
C ILE A 39 -3.48 -16.24 -9.28
N ARG A 40 -2.95 -16.80 -8.21
CA ARG A 40 -3.58 -17.86 -7.43
C ARG A 40 -3.54 -17.52 -5.95
N ILE A 41 -4.71 -17.46 -5.32
CA ILE A 41 -4.82 -17.34 -3.87
C ILE A 41 -4.64 -18.73 -3.27
N THR A 42 -3.59 -18.91 -2.48
CA THR A 42 -3.22 -20.20 -1.89
C THR A 42 -3.75 -20.34 -0.48
N HIS A 43 -3.89 -19.24 0.26
CA HIS A 43 -4.41 -19.24 1.63
C HIS A 43 -5.23 -17.99 1.93
N ILE A 44 -6.26 -18.15 2.76
CA ILE A 44 -7.02 -17.07 3.42
C ILE A 44 -7.29 -17.58 4.84
N ALA A 45 -6.93 -16.79 5.85
CA ALA A 45 -7.13 -17.14 7.25
C ALA A 45 -8.63 -17.23 7.61
N ASP A 46 -8.96 -18.08 8.58
CA ASP A 46 -10.35 -18.35 8.98
C ASP A 46 -11.07 -17.10 9.55
N ASP A 47 -10.30 -16.18 10.12
CA ASP A 47 -10.73 -14.89 10.67
C ASP A 47 -10.64 -13.72 9.67
N TRP A 48 -10.23 -14.00 8.43
CA TRP A 48 -9.97 -13.00 7.38
C TRP A 48 -8.85 -12.01 7.67
N SER A 49 -8.03 -12.21 8.71
CA SER A 49 -6.93 -11.31 9.07
C SER A 49 -5.83 -11.31 8.01
N ARG A 50 -5.63 -12.44 7.32
CA ARG A 50 -4.48 -12.65 6.43
C ARG A 50 -4.85 -13.44 5.18
N GLY A 51 -4.07 -13.23 4.13
CA GLY A 51 -4.14 -13.99 2.89
C GLY A 51 -2.78 -14.13 2.24
N HIS A 52 -2.63 -15.17 1.41
CA HIS A 52 -1.41 -15.42 0.63
C HIS A 52 -1.80 -15.71 -0.81
N LEU A 53 -1.13 -15.05 -1.75
CA LEU A 53 -1.31 -15.27 -3.18
C LEU A 53 0.02 -15.35 -3.94
N GLU A 54 0.03 -16.20 -4.96
CA GLU A 54 1.17 -16.46 -5.82
C GLU A 54 0.86 -16.02 -7.26
N LEU A 55 1.89 -15.49 -7.93
CA LEU A 55 1.90 -15.32 -9.38
C LEU A 55 2.72 -16.44 -10.02
N ARG A 56 2.06 -17.25 -10.84
CA ARG A 56 2.69 -18.26 -11.67
C ARG A 56 2.96 -17.70 -13.05
N LEU A 57 4.22 -17.39 -13.31
CA LEU A 57 4.66 -16.90 -14.62
C LEU A 57 4.43 -17.97 -15.69
N ASN A 58 3.82 -17.57 -16.79
CA ASN A 58 3.55 -18.39 -17.96
C ASN A 58 3.60 -17.51 -19.22
N ARG A 59 3.41 -18.11 -20.41
CA ARG A 59 3.53 -17.40 -21.68
C ARG A 59 2.46 -16.33 -21.91
N LEU A 60 1.32 -16.41 -21.23
CA LEU A 60 0.19 -15.46 -21.39
C LEU A 60 0.34 -14.22 -20.51
N ASN A 61 1.04 -14.33 -19.36
CA ASN A 61 1.24 -13.24 -18.40
C ASN A 61 2.69 -12.72 -18.35
N ALA A 62 3.55 -13.16 -19.28
CA ALA A 62 4.89 -12.62 -19.47
C ALA A 62 4.88 -11.39 -20.40
N ASN A 63 5.71 -10.39 -20.09
CA ASN A 63 5.99 -9.26 -20.97
C ASN A 63 7.02 -9.64 -22.06
N MET A 64 7.31 -8.70 -22.96
CA MET A 64 8.26 -8.89 -24.07
C MET A 64 9.69 -9.27 -23.65
N HIS A 65 10.06 -9.06 -22.38
CA HIS A 65 11.37 -9.40 -21.82
C HIS A 65 11.36 -10.71 -21.02
N GLY A 66 10.27 -11.46 -21.04
CA GLY A 66 10.14 -12.74 -20.34
C GLY A 66 10.05 -12.61 -18.81
N ALA A 67 9.60 -11.46 -18.30
CA ALA A 67 9.26 -11.26 -16.89
C ALA A 67 7.74 -11.08 -16.74
N ALA A 68 7.22 -11.14 -15.52
CA ALA A 68 5.82 -10.84 -15.27
C ALA A 68 5.39 -9.51 -15.90
N PHE A 69 4.23 -9.51 -16.56
CA PHE A 69 3.62 -8.28 -17.06
C PHE A 69 3.34 -7.32 -15.90
N GLY A 70 3.69 -6.04 -16.08
CA GLY A 70 3.63 -5.05 -15.00
C GLY A 70 2.22 -4.90 -14.43
N GLY A 71 1.20 -4.87 -15.29
CA GLY A 71 -0.20 -4.82 -14.85
C GLY A 71 -0.63 -6.04 -14.04
N THR A 72 -0.02 -7.22 -14.26
CA THR A 72 -0.26 -8.42 -13.45
C THR A 72 0.31 -8.26 -12.04
N LEU A 73 1.54 -7.75 -11.92
CA LEU A 73 2.13 -7.45 -10.62
C LEU A 73 1.29 -6.43 -9.85
N PHE A 74 0.88 -5.34 -10.50
CA PHE A 74 0.01 -4.36 -9.85
C PHE A 74 -1.33 -4.97 -9.42
N SER A 75 -1.94 -5.80 -10.27
CA SER A 75 -3.20 -6.47 -9.95
C SER A 75 -3.12 -7.36 -8.70
N MET A 76 -1.96 -7.99 -8.42
CA MET A 76 -1.80 -8.79 -7.19
C MET A 76 -2.13 -7.99 -5.92
N THR A 77 -1.83 -6.70 -5.90
CA THR A 77 -2.00 -5.82 -4.72
C THR A 77 -3.46 -5.50 -4.41
N ASP A 78 -4.34 -5.51 -5.42
CA ASP A 78 -5.74 -5.09 -5.29
C ASP A 78 -6.72 -6.25 -5.01
N VAL A 79 -6.34 -7.48 -5.37
CA VAL A 79 -7.27 -8.63 -5.44
C VAL A 79 -7.88 -9.01 -4.08
N LEU A 80 -7.13 -8.89 -2.98
CA LEU A 80 -7.51 -9.52 -1.72
C LEU A 80 -7.74 -8.54 -0.56
N PHE A 81 -6.95 -7.45 -0.45
CA PHE A 81 -6.96 -6.57 0.73
C PHE A 81 -8.35 -6.00 1.06
N GLY A 82 -9.00 -5.32 0.10
CA GLY A 82 -10.34 -4.77 0.31
C GLY A 82 -11.39 -5.83 0.62
N THR A 83 -11.22 -7.05 0.10
CA THR A 83 -12.12 -8.18 0.41
C THR A 83 -11.95 -8.65 1.85
N LEU A 84 -10.71 -8.79 2.34
CA LEU A 84 -10.44 -9.15 3.74
C LEU A 84 -11.05 -8.10 4.69
N VAL A 85 -10.77 -6.82 4.45
CA VAL A 85 -11.32 -5.70 5.24
C VAL A 85 -12.85 -5.74 5.26
N MET A 86 -13.48 -5.92 4.10
CA MET A 86 -14.95 -5.96 4.01
C MET A 86 -15.55 -7.18 4.74
N GLN A 87 -14.88 -8.34 4.73
CA GLN A 87 -15.33 -9.52 5.48
C GLN A 87 -15.21 -9.31 6.99
N ARG A 88 -14.12 -8.69 7.45
CA ARG A 88 -13.91 -8.36 8.88
C ARG A 88 -14.92 -7.32 9.40
N LEU A 89 -15.26 -6.32 8.61
CA LEU A 89 -16.24 -5.27 8.97
C LEU A 89 -17.70 -5.74 8.85
N GLY A 90 -17.96 -6.73 8.00
CA GLY A 90 -19.29 -7.23 7.65
C GLY A 90 -19.75 -6.72 6.29
N VAL A 91 -19.86 -7.62 5.32
CA VAL A 91 -20.14 -7.32 3.89
C VAL A 91 -21.52 -6.69 3.64
N ASP A 92 -22.45 -6.90 4.55
CA ASP A 92 -23.81 -6.34 4.59
C ASP A 92 -23.85 -4.92 5.18
N ARG A 93 -22.88 -4.57 6.03
CA ARG A 93 -22.79 -3.29 6.73
C ARG A 93 -21.83 -2.32 6.09
N TYR A 94 -20.76 -2.80 5.46
CA TYR A 94 -19.70 -1.96 4.92
C TYR A 94 -19.42 -2.24 3.44
N GLU A 95 -18.85 -1.24 2.78
CA GLU A 95 -18.21 -1.41 1.49
C GLU A 95 -16.86 -0.72 1.46
N ALA A 96 -15.92 -1.36 0.77
CA ALA A 96 -14.56 -0.92 0.64
C ALA A 96 -14.16 -0.93 -0.84
N TRP A 97 -13.47 0.11 -1.29
CA TRP A 97 -13.05 0.30 -2.67
C TRP A 97 -11.67 0.93 -2.71
N THR A 98 -10.76 0.37 -3.51
CA THR A 98 -9.49 1.03 -3.79
C THR A 98 -9.76 2.37 -4.48
N ARG A 99 -9.25 3.44 -3.90
CA ARG A 99 -9.42 4.83 -4.36
C ARG A 99 -8.26 5.27 -5.25
N THR A 100 -7.04 4.96 -4.81
CA THR A 100 -5.79 5.31 -5.50
C THR A 100 -4.80 4.14 -5.39
N GLY A 101 -3.81 4.10 -6.26
CA GLY A 101 -2.71 3.16 -6.17
C GLY A 101 -1.49 3.61 -6.95
N SER A 102 -0.32 3.45 -6.35
CA SER A 102 1.01 3.61 -6.93
C SER A 102 1.75 2.26 -6.85
N PHE A 103 2.75 2.07 -7.71
CA PHE A 103 3.55 0.85 -7.70
C PHE A 103 4.98 1.10 -8.14
N GLU A 104 5.91 0.74 -7.27
CA GLU A 104 7.35 0.76 -7.57
C GLU A 104 7.80 -0.60 -8.08
N TYR A 105 8.26 -0.64 -9.33
CA TYR A 105 8.88 -1.83 -9.93
C TYR A 105 10.37 -1.88 -9.54
N ILE A 106 10.71 -2.73 -8.57
CA ILE A 106 12.07 -2.82 -8.01
C ILE A 106 12.92 -3.85 -8.75
N ARG A 107 12.37 -5.04 -9.02
CA ARG A 107 13.05 -6.12 -9.74
C ARG A 107 12.11 -6.77 -10.76
N PRO A 108 12.64 -7.34 -11.86
CA PRO A 108 11.82 -8.06 -12.82
C PRO A 108 11.31 -9.38 -12.22
N GLY A 109 10.00 -9.61 -12.22
CA GLY A 109 9.36 -10.84 -11.72
C GLY A 109 9.56 -12.05 -12.63
N ARG A 110 10.80 -12.52 -12.80
CA ARG A 110 11.17 -13.60 -13.76
C ARG A 110 10.90 -15.02 -13.27
N ARG A 111 10.72 -15.24 -11.96
CA ARG A 111 10.61 -16.59 -11.37
C ARG A 111 9.25 -16.81 -10.68
N GLY A 112 8.25 -16.03 -11.08
CA GLY A 112 7.02 -15.86 -10.29
C GLY A 112 7.27 -14.94 -9.10
N ALA A 113 6.21 -14.72 -8.32
CA ALA A 113 6.23 -13.87 -7.14
C ALA A 113 5.13 -14.30 -6.16
N TYR A 114 5.18 -13.81 -4.93
CA TYR A 114 4.10 -13.94 -3.97
C TYR A 114 3.83 -12.61 -3.27
N LEU A 115 2.64 -12.52 -2.68
CA LEU A 115 2.21 -11.40 -1.84
C LEU A 115 1.47 -11.97 -0.63
N ASP A 116 1.94 -11.57 0.54
CA ASP A 116 1.19 -11.70 1.79
C ASP A 116 0.35 -10.44 1.99
N VAL A 117 -0.90 -10.64 2.39
CA VAL A 117 -1.87 -9.56 2.61
C VAL A 117 -2.35 -9.68 4.05
N GLU A 118 -2.34 -8.55 4.76
CA GLU A 118 -2.77 -8.46 6.14
C GLU A 118 -3.79 -7.34 6.29
N ALA A 119 -4.90 -7.64 6.95
CA ALA A 119 -5.88 -6.69 7.42
C ALA A 119 -5.92 -6.83 8.94
N SER A 120 -5.03 -6.11 9.63
CA SER A 120 -4.77 -6.28 11.07
C SER A 120 -5.95 -5.81 11.94
N ASP A 121 -5.93 -6.17 13.21
CA ASP A 121 -6.99 -5.79 14.16
C ASP A 121 -7.01 -4.27 14.35
N GLU A 122 -5.84 -3.65 14.45
CA GLU A 122 -5.67 -2.19 14.61
C GLU A 122 -6.26 -1.42 13.42
N LEU A 123 -6.05 -1.92 12.19
CA LEU A 123 -6.65 -1.33 10.99
C LEU A 123 -8.18 -1.40 11.04
N ILE A 124 -8.74 -2.54 11.46
CA ILE A 124 -10.20 -2.72 11.54
C ILE A 124 -10.79 -1.81 12.62
N GLU A 125 -10.14 -1.71 13.78
CA GLU A 125 -10.53 -0.80 14.86
C GLU A 125 -10.48 0.67 14.41
N GLN A 126 -9.40 1.07 13.73
CA GLN A 126 -9.26 2.40 13.14
C GLN A 126 -10.42 2.71 12.19
N ILE A 127 -10.73 1.82 11.24
CA ILE A 127 -11.82 2.03 10.28
C ILE A 127 -13.16 2.16 11.00
N LEU A 128 -13.42 1.34 12.03
CA LEU A 128 -14.67 1.40 12.80
C LEU A 128 -14.83 2.74 13.52
N ALA A 129 -13.76 3.23 14.16
CA ALA A 129 -13.74 4.53 14.82
C ALA A 129 -13.92 5.67 13.82
N GLU A 130 -13.18 5.65 12.70
CA GLU A 130 -13.22 6.73 11.70
C GLU A 130 -14.54 6.79 10.92
N THR A 131 -15.29 5.69 10.86
CA THR A 131 -16.61 5.62 10.23
C THR A 131 -17.77 5.75 11.22
N GLU A 132 -17.47 5.97 12.51
CA GLU A 132 -18.46 6.36 13.50
C GLU A 132 -19.15 7.68 13.10
N GLY A 133 -20.38 7.92 13.56
CA GLY A 133 -21.12 9.14 13.18
C GLY A 133 -21.61 9.18 11.72
N GLY A 134 -21.33 8.15 10.92
CA GLY A 134 -21.79 8.04 9.54
C GLY A 134 -20.83 8.66 8.51
N PHE A 135 -19.56 8.85 8.87
CA PHE A 135 -18.52 9.27 7.94
C PHE A 135 -18.04 8.13 7.03
N SER A 136 -17.39 8.50 5.93
CA SER A 136 -16.45 7.61 5.24
C SER A 136 -15.01 7.90 5.65
N THR A 137 -14.16 6.89 5.52
CA THR A 137 -12.72 7.02 5.69
C THR A 137 -11.95 6.51 4.48
N VAL A 138 -10.66 6.85 4.43
CA VAL A 138 -9.68 6.40 3.45
C VAL A 138 -8.42 5.98 4.20
N VAL A 139 -8.12 4.69 4.19
CA VAL A 139 -6.96 4.14 4.90
C VAL A 139 -5.88 3.73 3.91
N PRO A 140 -4.63 4.19 4.07
CA PRO A 140 -3.53 3.75 3.23
C PRO A 140 -3.09 2.33 3.60
N TYR A 141 -2.59 1.58 2.64
CA TYR A 141 -1.96 0.28 2.85
C TYR A 141 -0.79 0.05 1.89
N THR A 142 0.19 -0.71 2.36
CA THR A 142 1.37 -1.10 1.58
C THR A 142 1.31 -2.58 1.24
N SER A 143 1.53 -2.90 -0.03
CA SER A 143 1.68 -4.28 -0.52
C SER A 143 3.11 -4.53 -0.96
N VAL A 144 3.74 -5.61 -0.49
CA VAL A 144 5.11 -5.96 -0.87
C VAL A 144 5.13 -7.28 -1.63
N ILE A 145 5.37 -7.20 -2.93
CA ILE A 145 5.50 -8.39 -3.77
C ILE A 145 6.94 -8.87 -3.71
N ARG A 146 7.13 -10.15 -3.39
CA ARG A 146 8.44 -10.79 -3.25
C ARG A 146 8.62 -11.92 -4.25
N ASP A 147 9.85 -12.17 -4.65
CA ASP A 147 10.22 -13.42 -5.30
C ASP A 147 10.40 -14.53 -4.26
N LYS A 148 10.56 -15.75 -4.74
CA LYS A 148 10.75 -16.95 -3.90
C LYS A 148 12.03 -16.94 -3.05
N ASP A 149 13.00 -16.11 -3.39
CA ASP A 149 14.25 -15.95 -2.65
C ASP A 149 14.10 -14.86 -1.56
N GLY A 150 12.90 -14.26 -1.44
CA GLY A 150 12.55 -13.21 -0.46
C GLY A 150 12.81 -11.78 -0.97
N GLY A 151 13.37 -11.64 -2.17
CA GLY A 151 13.70 -10.35 -2.78
C GLY A 151 12.46 -9.56 -3.16
N ILE A 152 12.44 -8.27 -2.85
CA ILE A 152 11.36 -7.36 -3.27
C ILE A 152 11.34 -7.24 -4.80
N VAL A 153 10.20 -7.59 -5.40
CA VAL A 153 9.89 -7.42 -6.83
C VAL A 153 9.21 -6.07 -7.05
N GLY A 154 8.28 -5.70 -6.18
CA GLY A 154 7.65 -4.40 -6.22
C GLY A 154 6.91 -4.04 -4.95
N ILE A 155 6.66 -2.73 -4.81
CA ILE A 155 6.03 -2.16 -3.62
C ILE A 155 4.83 -1.34 -4.10
N GLY A 156 3.63 -1.79 -3.75
CA GLY A 156 2.39 -1.06 -3.96
C GLY A 156 2.06 -0.17 -2.76
N GLN A 157 1.59 1.04 -3.04
CA GLN A 157 0.98 1.92 -2.04
C GLN A 157 -0.41 2.29 -2.53
N GLN A 158 -1.42 2.04 -1.72
CA GLN A 158 -2.81 2.17 -2.15
C GLN A 158 -3.66 2.77 -1.04
N ASP A 159 -4.73 3.43 -1.44
CA ASP A 159 -5.72 3.96 -0.52
C ASP A 159 -7.01 3.16 -0.63
N LEU A 160 -7.53 2.68 0.49
CA LEU A 160 -8.82 1.99 0.57
C LEU A 160 -9.88 2.96 1.11
N TYR A 161 -10.83 3.36 0.26
CA TYR A 161 -12.03 4.06 0.68
C TYR A 161 -13.00 3.08 1.35
N VAL A 162 -13.47 3.41 2.55
CA VAL A 162 -14.42 2.60 3.31
C VAL A 162 -15.60 3.43 3.79
N ARG A 163 -16.81 2.87 3.68
CA ARG A 163 -18.02 3.45 4.24
C ARG A 163 -19.04 2.42 4.69
N ARG A 164 -19.99 2.85 5.53
CA ARG A 164 -21.21 2.08 5.82
C ARG A 164 -22.14 2.02 4.61
N ARG A 165 -22.84 0.90 4.44
CA ARG A 165 -23.91 0.70 3.47
C ARG A 165 -25.21 1.32 3.96
N GLY A 166 -26.16 1.52 3.04
CA GLY A 166 -27.52 1.97 3.36
C GLY A 166 -27.65 3.46 3.69
N VAL A 167 -26.54 4.17 3.86
CA VAL A 167 -26.49 5.63 3.92
C VAL A 167 -26.26 6.22 2.52
N GLY A 168 -26.62 7.49 2.32
CA GLY A 168 -26.23 8.25 1.13
C GLY A 168 -24.70 8.33 0.96
N LYS A 169 -24.18 9.14 0.03
CA LYS A 169 -22.73 9.38 -0.01
C LYS A 169 -22.34 10.12 1.29
N PRO A 170 -21.62 9.47 2.24
CA PRO A 170 -21.30 10.12 3.50
C PRO A 170 -20.23 11.20 3.28
N PRO A 171 -20.17 12.22 4.14
CA PRO A 171 -19.03 13.12 4.19
C PRO A 171 -17.76 12.36 4.60
N PRO A 172 -16.57 12.80 4.16
CA PRO A 172 -15.30 12.27 4.66
C PRO A 172 -15.13 12.64 6.13
N ASN A 173 -14.42 11.80 6.88
CA ASN A 173 -14.07 12.11 8.26
C ASN A 173 -13.07 13.30 8.28
N PRO A 174 -13.38 14.40 8.99
CA PRO A 174 -12.50 15.59 9.02
C PRO A 174 -11.15 15.33 9.71
N ALA A 175 -11.07 14.38 10.65
CA ALA A 175 -9.83 14.07 11.37
C ALA A 175 -8.73 13.50 10.44
N GLN A 176 -9.09 13.01 9.26
CA GLN A 176 -8.12 12.55 8.27
C GLN A 176 -7.20 13.65 7.73
N ILE A 177 -7.50 14.92 7.99
CA ILE A 177 -6.68 16.07 7.57
C ILE A 177 -5.54 16.32 8.56
N GLU A 178 -5.63 15.83 9.80
CA GLU A 178 -4.69 16.17 10.87
C GLU A 178 -3.31 15.51 10.69
N HIS A 179 -3.25 14.38 9.98
CA HIS A 179 -2.00 13.64 9.76
C HIS A 179 -1.85 13.18 8.32
N VAL A 180 -0.68 13.41 7.73
CA VAL A 180 -0.34 12.83 6.42
C VAL A 180 0.19 11.41 6.61
N ALA A 181 -0.38 10.47 5.85
CA ALA A 181 0.02 9.06 5.84
C ALA A 181 0.06 8.53 4.40
N GLY A 182 0.65 7.34 4.21
CA GLY A 182 0.67 6.67 2.90
C GLY A 182 1.31 7.53 1.80
N GLU A 183 0.68 7.56 0.63
CA GLU A 183 1.15 8.35 -0.52
C GLU A 183 1.18 9.86 -0.25
N ASN A 184 0.29 10.39 0.61
CA ASN A 184 0.32 11.81 0.96
C ASN A 184 1.58 12.16 1.76
N LEU A 185 2.01 11.28 2.68
CA LEU A 185 3.27 11.44 3.41
C LEU A 185 4.48 11.38 2.47
N ILE A 186 4.49 10.43 1.54
CA ILE A 186 5.55 10.31 0.53
C ILE A 186 5.62 11.57 -0.35
N ALA A 187 4.46 12.11 -0.75
CA ALA A 187 4.37 13.34 -1.53
C ALA A 187 4.84 14.56 -0.74
N ALA A 188 4.49 14.68 0.54
CA ALA A 188 4.95 15.74 1.42
C ALA A 188 6.48 15.73 1.55
N GLY A 189 7.07 14.56 1.88
CA GLY A 189 8.52 14.40 1.99
C GLY A 189 9.27 14.77 0.71
N ARG A 190 8.81 14.27 -0.44
CA ARG A 190 9.39 14.62 -1.75
C ARG A 190 9.27 16.11 -2.09
N THR A 191 8.16 16.74 -1.73
CA THR A 191 7.95 18.17 -2.00
C THR A 191 8.89 19.02 -1.16
N LEU A 192 8.97 18.73 0.15
CA LEU A 192 9.88 19.39 1.07
C LEU A 192 11.35 19.19 0.68
N ALA A 193 11.74 17.99 0.24
CA ALA A 193 13.07 17.72 -0.29
C ALA A 193 13.39 18.61 -1.51
N ARG A 194 12.45 18.74 -2.46
CA ARG A 194 12.62 19.62 -3.63
C ARG A 194 12.67 21.10 -3.28
N LEU A 195 11.95 21.53 -2.25
CA LEU A 195 12.03 22.91 -1.75
C LEU A 195 13.36 23.19 -1.06
N GLY A 196 13.83 22.25 -0.23
CA GLY A 196 15.10 22.33 0.48
C GLY A 196 16.31 22.26 -0.46
N LEU A 197 16.23 21.45 -1.51
CA LEU A 197 17.28 21.21 -2.49
C LEU A 197 16.99 21.89 -3.85
N ARG A 198 16.36 23.07 -3.84
CA ARG A 198 15.90 23.76 -5.07
C ARG A 198 17.04 24.28 -5.97
N GLY A 199 18.27 24.35 -5.45
CA GLY A 199 19.47 24.75 -6.20
C GLY A 199 19.77 23.77 -7.34
N ALA A 200 20.26 24.28 -8.47
CA ALA A 200 20.61 23.44 -9.63
C ALA A 200 21.78 22.48 -9.31
N GLU A 201 22.64 22.88 -8.39
CA GLU A 201 23.77 22.15 -7.83
C GLU A 201 23.36 20.92 -7.00
N HIS A 202 22.09 20.79 -6.61
CA HIS A 202 21.60 19.66 -5.79
C HIS A 202 20.81 18.61 -6.59
N ARG A 203 20.77 18.71 -7.93
CA ARG A 203 19.98 17.80 -8.79
C ARG A 203 20.42 16.34 -8.70
N GLU A 204 21.73 16.10 -8.56
CA GLU A 204 22.27 14.75 -8.39
C GLU A 204 21.81 14.15 -7.06
N LEU A 205 21.88 14.93 -5.98
CA LEU A 205 21.39 14.52 -4.66
C LEU A 205 19.89 14.19 -4.67
N LEU A 206 19.07 15.01 -5.34
CA LEU A 206 17.64 14.71 -5.51
C LEU A 206 17.40 13.39 -6.26
N THR A 207 18.25 13.07 -7.23
CA THR A 207 18.19 11.80 -7.96
C THR A 207 18.57 10.63 -7.05
N GLU A 208 19.57 10.80 -6.19
CA GLU A 208 19.95 9.80 -5.18
C GLU A 208 18.83 9.56 -4.15
N HIS A 209 18.21 10.64 -3.66
CA HIS A 209 17.07 10.56 -2.75
C HIS A 209 15.90 9.81 -3.40
N GLU A 210 15.60 10.07 -4.68
CA GLU A 210 14.56 9.34 -5.41
C GLU A 210 14.88 7.84 -5.53
N ARG A 211 16.12 7.51 -5.90
CA ARG A 211 16.59 6.12 -6.04
C ARG A 211 16.54 5.35 -4.73
N MET A 212 16.88 6.00 -3.62
CA MET A 212 16.84 5.44 -2.27
C MET A 212 15.38 5.31 -1.78
N ALA A 213 14.61 6.39 -1.84
CA ALA A 213 13.24 6.42 -1.34
C ALA A 213 12.36 5.38 -2.01
N ARG A 214 12.42 5.21 -3.34
CA ARG A 214 11.58 4.22 -4.02
C ARG A 214 11.77 2.76 -3.57
N ARG A 215 12.88 2.46 -2.89
CA ARG A 215 13.22 1.12 -2.37
C ARG A 215 12.81 0.91 -0.92
N CYS A 216 12.45 1.97 -0.20
CA CYS A 216 11.85 1.85 1.11
C CYS A 216 10.41 1.31 0.97
N VAL A 217 10.03 0.39 1.83
CA VAL A 217 8.71 -0.24 1.92
C VAL A 217 7.73 0.70 2.61
N ARG A 218 8.09 1.20 3.79
CA ARG A 218 7.19 2.02 4.62
C ARG A 218 7.11 3.46 4.11
N PRO A 219 5.92 4.06 4.01
CA PRO A 219 5.76 5.49 3.68
C PRO A 219 6.59 6.43 4.55
N GLU A 220 6.72 6.13 5.84
CA GLU A 220 7.52 6.89 6.80
C GLU A 220 9.01 6.79 6.45
N ALA A 221 9.51 5.59 6.16
CA ALA A 221 10.90 5.39 5.74
C ALA A 221 11.18 6.07 4.39
N ARG A 222 10.21 6.09 3.47
CA ARG A 222 10.29 6.85 2.22
C ARG A 222 10.40 8.35 2.46
N ALA A 223 9.64 8.89 3.41
CA ALA A 223 9.72 10.30 3.78
C ALA A 223 11.09 10.63 4.40
N VAL A 224 11.59 9.77 5.31
CA VAL A 224 12.95 9.90 5.86
C VAL A 224 13.99 9.87 4.72
N ALA A 225 13.88 8.93 3.78
CA ALA A 225 14.79 8.83 2.65
C ALA A 225 14.78 10.06 1.74
N TRP A 226 13.63 10.71 1.55
CA TRP A 226 13.54 11.96 0.80
C TRP A 226 14.19 13.14 1.53
N LEU A 227 14.11 13.15 2.87
CA LEU A 227 14.47 14.31 3.70
C LEU A 227 15.83 14.18 4.38
N ASP A 228 16.53 13.07 4.18
CA ASP A 228 17.86 12.83 4.74
C ASP A 228 18.82 13.98 4.41
N GLY A 229 19.39 14.62 5.45
CA GLY A 229 20.31 15.77 5.30
C GLY A 229 19.69 17.08 4.75
N VAL A 230 18.40 17.12 4.40
CA VAL A 230 17.79 18.29 3.72
C VAL A 230 17.79 19.54 4.61
N LEU A 231 17.64 19.39 5.92
CA LEU A 231 17.64 20.53 6.87
C LEU A 231 18.97 21.29 6.91
N GLU A 232 20.09 20.64 6.55
CA GLU A 232 21.43 21.25 6.57
C GLU A 232 21.58 22.40 5.54
N TYR A 233 20.73 22.41 4.50
CA TYR A 233 20.72 23.43 3.45
C TYR A 233 19.93 24.69 3.84
N GLY A 234 19.16 24.66 4.93
CA GLY A 234 18.48 25.83 5.50
C GLY A 234 17.32 26.43 4.69
N ALA A 235 16.99 25.87 3.52
CA ALA A 235 15.89 26.37 2.68
C ALA A 235 14.50 25.87 3.12
N VAL A 236 14.46 24.85 3.98
CA VAL A 236 13.28 24.38 4.72
C VAL A 236 13.69 24.17 6.18
N THR A 237 12.73 24.29 7.09
CA THR A 237 12.94 24.23 8.53
C THR A 237 12.17 23.05 9.15
N LEU A 238 12.47 22.77 10.42
CA LEU A 238 11.71 21.79 11.20
C LEU A 238 10.24 22.20 11.36
N ASP A 239 9.96 23.49 11.42
CA ASP A 239 8.59 23.99 11.51
C ASP A 239 7.83 23.79 10.19
N ASP A 240 8.50 23.85 9.04
CA ASP A 240 7.90 23.47 7.76
C ASP A 240 7.52 21.98 7.74
N TYR A 241 8.35 21.11 8.34
CA TYR A 241 8.06 19.68 8.44
C TYR A 241 6.83 19.43 9.32
N ARG A 242 6.73 20.10 10.47
CA ARG A 242 5.55 20.04 11.34
C ARG A 242 4.30 20.60 10.67
N ALA A 243 4.42 21.74 9.99
CA ALA A 243 3.31 22.38 9.27
C ALA A 243 2.79 21.52 8.11
N ALA A 244 3.66 20.72 7.49
CA ALA A 244 3.27 19.74 6.48
C ALA A 244 2.64 18.46 7.08
N GLY A 245 2.55 18.35 8.41
CA GLY A 245 1.89 17.25 9.13
C GLY A 245 2.73 15.98 9.21
N LEU A 246 4.06 16.07 9.10
CA LEU A 246 4.93 14.89 9.17
C LEU A 246 4.79 14.20 10.54
N PRO A 247 4.69 12.87 10.59
CA PRO A 247 4.64 12.13 11.84
C PRO A 247 5.87 12.39 12.72
N ASP A 248 5.67 12.45 14.03
CA ASP A 248 6.76 12.67 15.00
C ASP A 248 7.89 11.65 14.85
N VAL A 249 7.56 10.39 14.55
CA VAL A 249 8.57 9.33 14.32
C VAL A 249 9.46 9.60 13.10
N VAL A 250 8.94 10.27 12.06
CA VAL A 250 9.72 10.69 10.88
C VAL A 250 10.63 11.85 11.26
N ILE A 251 10.09 12.84 11.97
CA ILE A 251 10.86 13.99 12.45
C ILE A 251 11.99 13.54 13.38
N GLU A 252 11.70 12.66 14.34
CA GLU A 252 12.67 12.09 15.26
C GLU A 252 13.76 11.32 14.49
N ALA A 253 13.36 10.51 13.49
CA ALA A 253 14.30 9.79 12.63
C ALA A 253 15.20 10.73 11.82
N LEU A 254 14.81 11.98 11.56
CA LEU A 254 15.63 12.94 10.83
C LEU A 254 16.51 13.80 11.73
N THR A 255 16.14 13.99 13.00
CA THR A 255 16.72 15.06 13.84
C THR A 255 17.36 14.59 15.14
N SER A 256 16.98 13.42 15.67
CA SER A 256 17.48 12.96 16.97
C SER A 256 18.81 12.22 16.85
N ASP A 257 19.78 12.55 17.70
CA ASP A 257 21.03 11.78 17.80
C ASP A 257 20.80 10.40 18.45
N ASN A 258 19.81 10.30 19.33
CA ASN A 258 19.44 9.07 20.03
C ASN A 258 17.92 8.82 19.91
N PRO A 259 17.44 8.43 18.72
CA PRO A 259 16.02 8.21 18.47
C PRO A 259 15.51 6.94 19.17
N GLY A 260 14.21 6.91 19.45
CA GLY A 260 13.51 5.72 19.89
C GLY A 260 13.52 4.59 18.85
N SER A 261 13.15 3.40 19.29
CA SER A 261 13.23 2.17 18.47
C SER A 261 12.48 2.24 17.14
N ALA A 262 11.32 2.91 17.12
CA ALA A 262 10.52 3.08 15.90
C ALA A 262 11.29 3.89 14.85
N ALA A 263 11.80 5.07 15.23
CA ALA A 263 12.60 5.95 14.39
C ALA A 263 13.94 5.31 13.97
N MET A 264 14.60 4.57 14.87
CA MET A 264 15.78 3.75 14.52
C MET A 264 15.46 2.73 13.42
N SER A 265 14.31 2.06 13.49
CA SER A 265 13.95 1.08 12.45
C SER A 265 13.64 1.76 11.11
N LEU A 266 13.15 3.00 11.09
CA LEU A 266 13.02 3.77 9.84
C LEU A 266 14.39 4.05 9.24
N ARG A 267 15.37 4.51 10.04
CA ARG A 267 16.76 4.72 9.60
C ARG A 267 17.38 3.44 9.03
N ALA A 268 17.19 2.32 9.72
CA ALA A 268 17.70 1.02 9.27
C ALA A 268 17.16 0.64 7.88
N GLU A 269 15.88 0.87 7.61
CA GLU A 269 15.30 0.61 6.29
C GLU A 269 15.87 1.54 5.21
N VAL A 270 16.13 2.80 5.54
CA VAL A 270 16.78 3.76 4.61
C VAL A 270 18.21 3.32 4.30
N ILE A 271 18.95 2.82 5.30
CA ILE A 271 20.30 2.25 5.13
C ILE A 271 20.24 1.01 4.23
N ASP A 272 19.35 0.06 4.50
CA ASP A 272 19.16 -1.13 3.67
C ASP A 272 18.81 -0.77 2.22
N ALA A 273 17.95 0.24 2.03
CA ALA A 273 17.58 0.75 0.73
C ALA A 273 18.80 1.33 -0.01
N ARG A 274 19.63 2.12 0.67
CA ARG A 274 20.88 2.69 0.14
C ARG A 274 21.87 1.59 -0.25
N GLU A 275 22.11 0.61 0.61
CA GLU A 275 23.02 -0.51 0.31
C GLU A 275 22.54 -1.35 -0.89
N SER A 276 21.22 -1.46 -1.07
CA SER A 276 20.65 -2.20 -2.19
C SER A 276 20.86 -1.53 -3.56
N LEU A 277 21.26 -0.24 -3.60
CA LEU A 277 21.57 0.47 -4.84
C LEU A 277 22.87 -0.01 -5.49
N GLY A 278 23.80 -0.57 -4.71
CA GLY A 278 25.07 -1.11 -5.23
C GLY A 278 24.98 -2.58 -5.68
N LYS A 279 23.86 -3.26 -5.42
CA LYS A 279 23.68 -4.71 -5.67
C LYS A 279 23.09 -5.02 -7.06
N TYR A 280 22.61 -4.01 -7.80
CA TYR A 280 21.94 -4.13 -9.10
C TYR A 280 22.27 -2.93 -9.98
#